data_AF-A0A7S9HDW9-F1
#
_entry.id   AF-A0A7S9HDW9-F1
#
_cell.length_a   1.000
_cell.length_b   1.000
_cell.length_c   1.000
_cell.angle_alpha   90.00
_cell.angle_beta   90.00
_cell.angle_gamma   90.00
#
_symmetry.space_group_name_H-M   'P 1'
#
loop_
_entity.id
_entity.type
_entity.pdbx_description
1 polymer ?
#
loop_
_entity_poly.entity_id
_entity_poly.type
_entity_poly.pdbx_seq_one_letter_code
_entity_poly.pdbx_strand_id
1 'polypeptide(L)'
;MNTSSESYTKRANKLFASGKYEEAQAAYEHAGVKLGMHLVKASIWLCEKRQAETNNETEQAQMIPPLPVSADIDKSALEAQLTQTQALVEKYYTELQNLRFEKMDSEKK
;
A
#
# COMPACT_ATOMS: atom_id res chain seq x y z
N MET A 1 -23.54 4.82 -5.41
CA MET A 1 -23.26 3.95 -6.57
C MET A 1 -21.87 4.28 -7.09
N ASN A 2 -20.88 3.42 -6.87
CA ASN A 2 -19.50 3.62 -7.33
C ASN A 2 -18.96 2.32 -7.95
N THR A 3 -19.68 1.80 -8.94
CA THR A 3 -19.41 0.49 -9.57
C THR A 3 -18.47 0.58 -10.77
N SER A 4 -18.22 1.80 -11.27
CA SER A 4 -17.37 2.02 -12.44
C SER A 4 -15.88 1.93 -12.10
N SER A 5 -15.45 2.48 -10.95
CA SER A 5 -14.04 2.47 -10.53
C SER A 5 -13.51 1.06 -10.25
N GLU A 6 -14.29 0.23 -9.56
CA GLU A 6 -13.96 -1.18 -9.34
C GLU A 6 -13.86 -1.96 -10.65
N SER A 7 -14.67 -1.61 -11.66
CA SER A 7 -14.66 -2.31 -12.94
C SER A 7 -13.35 -2.11 -13.72
N TYR A 8 -12.75 -0.92 -13.63
CA TYR A 8 -11.56 -0.57 -14.41
C TYR A 8 -10.30 -1.26 -13.90
N THR A 9 -10.14 -1.43 -12.58
CA THR A 9 -8.97 -2.07 -11.98
C THR A 9 -9.13 -3.59 -11.83
N LYS A 10 -10.37 -4.12 -11.82
CA LYS A 10 -10.62 -5.57 -11.65
C LYS A 10 -9.99 -6.44 -12.74
N ARG A 11 -9.94 -5.96 -13.98
CA ARG A 11 -9.26 -6.66 -15.08
C ARG A 11 -7.74 -6.69 -14.86
N ALA A 12 -7.15 -5.56 -14.47
CA ALA A 12 -5.72 -5.44 -14.18
C ALA A 12 -5.32 -6.34 -13.00
N ASN A 13 -6.12 -6.34 -11.93
CA ASN A 13 -5.90 -7.21 -10.76
C ASN A 13 -5.92 -8.70 -11.11
N LYS A 14 -6.82 -9.13 -12.02
CA LYS A 14 -6.86 -10.53 -12.49
C LYS A 14 -5.61 -10.91 -13.28
N LEU A 15 -5.12 -10.01 -14.14
CA LEU A 15 -3.90 -10.22 -14.92
C LEU A 15 -2.67 -10.27 -14.00
N PHE A 16 -2.62 -9.37 -13.01
CA PHE A 16 -1.57 -9.34 -12.00
C PHE A 16 -1.52 -10.65 -11.18
N ALA A 17 -2.68 -11.15 -10.74
CA ALA A 17 -2.76 -12.43 -10.03
C ALA A 17 -2.38 -13.64 -10.92
N SER A 18 -2.51 -13.50 -12.23
CA SER A 18 -2.13 -14.53 -13.21
C SER A 18 -0.64 -14.46 -13.60
N GLY A 19 0.15 -13.57 -12.97
CA GLY A 19 1.58 -13.38 -13.28
C GLY A 19 1.86 -12.66 -14.59
N LYS A 20 0.84 -12.15 -15.28
CA LYS A 20 0.96 -11.43 -16.54
C LYS A 20 1.22 -9.94 -16.29
N TYR A 21 2.39 -9.63 -15.76
CA TYR A 21 2.68 -8.29 -15.25
C TYR A 21 2.72 -7.21 -16.34
N GLU A 22 3.12 -7.54 -17.57
CA GLU A 22 3.13 -6.61 -18.70
C GLU A 22 1.71 -6.23 -19.15
N GLU A 23 0.85 -7.24 -19.35
CA GLU A 23 -0.57 -7.01 -19.66
C GLU A 23 -1.30 -6.28 -18.51
N ALA A 24 -0.92 -6.56 -17.26
CA ALA A 24 -1.49 -5.90 -16.08
C ALA A 24 -1.09 -4.43 -16.01
N GLN A 25 0.16 -4.09 -16.31
CA GLN A 25 0.64 -2.71 -16.36
C GLN A 25 -0.16 -1.87 -17.36
N ALA A 26 -0.31 -2.35 -18.60
CA ALA A 26 -1.08 -1.66 -19.63
C ALA A 26 -2.56 -1.46 -19.20
N ALA A 27 -3.14 -2.44 -18.51
CA ALA A 27 -4.49 -2.33 -17.97
C ALA A 27 -4.59 -1.30 -16.83
N TYR A 28 -3.58 -1.20 -15.94
CA TYR A 28 -3.53 -0.16 -14.90
C TYR A 28 -3.32 1.24 -15.47
N GLU A 29 -2.48 1.40 -16.50
CA GLU A 29 -2.30 2.69 -17.19
C GLU A 29 -3.62 3.17 -17.82
N HIS A 30 -4.33 2.28 -18.51
CA HIS A 30 -5.63 2.59 -19.07
C HIS A 30 -6.68 2.93 -17.99
N ALA A 31 -6.64 2.25 -16.83
CA ALA A 31 -7.45 2.62 -15.68
C ALA A 31 -7.06 3.99 -15.10
N GLY A 32 -5.77 4.33 -15.11
CA GLY A 32 -5.22 5.62 -14.69
C GLY A 32 -5.69 6.79 -15.54
N VAL A 33 -5.88 6.59 -16.84
CA VAL A 33 -6.47 7.62 -17.72
C VAL A 33 -7.92 7.95 -17.32
N LYS A 34 -8.67 6.97 -16.81
CA LYS A 34 -10.09 7.15 -16.43
C LYS A 34 -10.30 7.58 -14.97
N LEU A 35 -9.48 7.06 -14.06
CA LEU A 35 -9.64 7.26 -12.61
C LEU A 35 -8.65 8.28 -12.03
N GLY A 36 -7.57 8.56 -12.75
CA GLY A 36 -6.45 9.37 -12.30
C GLY A 36 -5.21 8.53 -12.05
N MET A 37 -4.09 8.94 -12.64
CA MET A 37 -2.82 8.20 -12.60
C MET A 37 -2.30 7.98 -11.17
N HIS A 38 -2.56 8.92 -10.26
CA HIS A 38 -2.14 8.83 -8.86
C HIS A 38 -2.72 7.60 -8.13
N LEU A 39 -3.91 7.12 -8.52
CA LEU A 39 -4.56 5.96 -7.90
C LEU A 39 -3.95 4.62 -8.35
N VAL A 40 -3.36 4.59 -9.54
CA VAL A 40 -2.82 3.35 -10.15
C VAL A 40 -1.29 3.30 -10.14
N LYS A 41 -0.63 4.40 -9.80
CA LYS A 41 0.84 4.54 -9.83
C LYS A 41 1.56 3.45 -9.02
N ALA A 42 1.06 3.14 -7.83
CA ALA A 42 1.64 2.09 -6.98
C ALA A 42 1.49 0.69 -7.61
N SER A 43 0.35 0.43 -8.26
CA SER A 43 0.08 -0.83 -8.94
C SER A 43 0.96 -1.01 -10.19
N ILE A 44 1.18 0.06 -10.96
CA ILE A 44 2.10 0.08 -12.11
C ILE A 44 3.52 -0.22 -11.66
N TRP A 45 4.01 0.51 -10.65
CA TRP A 45 5.34 0.29 -10.09
C TRP A 45 5.55 -1.15 -9.59
N LEU A 46 4.51 -1.75 -8.97
CA LEU A 46 4.58 -3.13 -8.51
C LEU A 46 4.67 -4.13 -9.69
N CYS A 47 4.03 -3.84 -10.82
CA CYS A 47 4.16 -4.65 -12.04
C CYS A 47 5.58 -4.58 -12.59
N GLU A 48 6.15 -3.38 -12.71
CA GLU A 48 7.52 -3.17 -13.21
C GLU A 48 8.56 -3.90 -12.34
N LYS A 49 8.41 -3.81 -11.01
CA LYS A 49 9.30 -4.50 -10.08
C LYS A 49 9.26 -6.02 -10.26
N ARG A 50 8.06 -6.61 -10.35
CA ARG A 50 7.92 -8.05 -10.54
C ARG A 50 8.37 -8.53 -11.92
N GLN A 51 8.20 -7.72 -12.96
CA GLN A 51 8.77 -8.00 -14.29
C GLN A 51 10.31 -8.04 -14.22
N ALA A 52 10.92 -7.07 -13.53
CA ALA A 52 12.37 -7.03 -13.34
C ALA A 52 12.88 -8.24 -12.56
N GLU A 53 12.12 -8.71 -11.56
CA GLU A 53 12.42 -9.95 -10.82
C GLU A 53 12.32 -11.17 -11.76
N THR A 54 11.26 -11.32 -12.55
CA THR A 54 11.11 -12.46 -13.49
C THR A 54 12.18 -12.52 -14.58
N ASN A 55 12.71 -11.36 -15.01
CA ASN A 55 13.78 -11.32 -16.01
C ASN A 55 15.17 -11.63 -15.43
N ASN A 56 15.36 -11.51 -14.11
CA ASN A 56 16.61 -11.85 -13.41
C ASN A 56 16.61 -13.29 -12.85
N GLU A 57 15.52 -14.03 -12.97
CA GLU A 57 15.30 -15.35 -12.37
C GLU A 57 15.71 -16.54 -13.27
N THR A 58 16.82 -16.44 -14.02
CA THR A 58 17.52 -17.68 -14.44
C THR A 58 18.58 -18.13 -13.44
N GLU A 59 18.90 -17.33 -12.41
CA GLU A 59 19.95 -17.71 -11.44
C GLU A 59 19.58 -17.67 -9.96
N GLN A 60 18.40 -17.21 -9.53
CA GLN A 60 17.99 -17.38 -8.12
C GLN A 60 16.54 -17.80 -7.96
N ALA A 61 16.31 -19.09 -8.21
CA ALA A 61 15.28 -19.83 -7.53
C ALA A 61 15.60 -19.88 -6.02
N GLN A 62 15.22 -18.83 -5.28
CA GLN A 62 14.88 -18.85 -3.85
C GLN A 62 14.63 -17.42 -3.35
N MET A 63 13.36 -17.12 -3.06
CA MET A 63 12.85 -16.39 -1.88
C MET A 63 11.55 -15.63 -2.20
N ILE A 64 10.49 -16.39 -2.52
CA ILE A 64 9.16 -16.04 -2.01
C ILE A 64 8.85 -17.13 -0.99
N PRO A 65 8.84 -16.85 0.32
CA PRO A 65 8.24 -17.79 1.26
C PRO A 65 6.78 -17.94 0.81
N PRO A 66 6.26 -19.17 0.68
CA PRO A 66 4.85 -19.36 0.35
C PRO A 66 4.03 -18.57 1.37
N LEU A 67 3.14 -17.70 0.90
CA LEU A 67 2.15 -17.06 1.77
C LEU A 67 1.47 -18.16 2.58
N PRO A 68 1.61 -18.18 3.92
CA PRO A 68 0.85 -19.12 4.73
C PRO A 68 -0.60 -18.64 4.68
N VAL A 69 -1.37 -19.27 3.81
CA VAL A 69 -2.83 -19.21 3.88
C VAL A 69 -3.23 -19.97 5.13
N SER A 70 -3.61 -19.20 6.15
CA SER A 70 -4.28 -19.56 7.41
C SER A 70 -3.43 -19.97 8.63
N ALA A 71 -3.76 -19.28 9.74
CA ALA A 71 -3.52 -19.58 11.17
C ALA A 71 -2.05 -19.50 11.63
N ASP A 72 -1.61 -18.61 12.53
CA ASP A 72 -2.29 -17.93 13.63
C ASP A 72 -1.91 -16.44 13.64
N ILE A 73 -2.91 -15.54 13.72
CA ILE A 73 -2.62 -14.17 14.15
C ILE A 73 -2.22 -14.30 15.61
N ASP A 74 -0.93 -14.16 15.90
CA ASP A 74 -0.41 -14.13 17.25
C ASP A 74 -1.09 -12.95 17.96
N LYS A 75 -2.19 -13.22 18.67
CA LYS A 75 -3.07 -12.20 19.27
C LYS A 75 -2.27 -11.25 20.15
N SER A 76 -1.25 -11.78 20.81
CA SER A 76 -0.28 -11.03 21.61
C SER A 76 0.53 -10.01 20.79
N ALA A 77 1.04 -10.42 19.62
CA ALA A 77 1.78 -9.51 18.73
C ALA A 77 0.87 -8.41 18.15
N LEU A 78 -0.39 -8.75 17.84
CA LEU A 78 -1.39 -7.78 17.38
C LEU A 78 -1.76 -6.78 18.49
N GLU A 79 -1.97 -7.24 19.72
CA GLU A 79 -2.25 -6.38 20.88
C GLU A 79 -1.08 -5.46 21.20
N ALA A 80 0.16 -5.96 21.11
CA ALA A 80 1.36 -5.14 21.27
C ALA A 80 1.44 -4.07 20.19
N GLN A 81 1.17 -4.41 18.93
CA GLN A 81 1.16 -3.46 17.82
C GLN A 81 0.08 -2.39 18.02
N LEU A 82 -1.13 -2.78 18.41
CA LEU A 82 -2.23 -1.85 18.69
C LEU A 82 -1.85 -0.87 19.80
N THR A 83 -1.28 -1.37 20.89
CA THR A 83 -0.84 -0.56 22.03
C THR A 83 0.24 0.44 21.61
N GLN A 84 1.22 0.00 20.80
CA GLN A 84 2.26 0.89 20.27
C GLN A 84 1.67 1.99 19.38
N THR A 85 0.76 1.64 18.47
CA THR A 85 0.10 2.64 17.62
C THR A 85 -0.72 3.63 18.44
N GLN A 86 -1.41 3.17 19.47
CA GLN A 86 -2.23 4.04 20.31
C GLN A 86 -1.36 5.04 21.11
N ALA A 87 -0.27 4.56 21.72
CA ALA A 87 0.68 5.42 22.42
C ALA A 87 1.33 6.45 21.47
N LEU A 88 1.64 6.06 20.24
CA LEU A 88 2.23 6.96 19.24
C LEU A 88 1.25 8.08 18.85
N VAL A 89 -0.03 7.76 18.66
CA VAL A 89 -1.08 8.76 18.35
C VAL A 89 -1.26 9.74 19.51
N GLU A 90 -1.32 9.25 20.75
CA GLU A 90 -1.44 10.09 21.95
C GLU A 90 -0.25 11.04 22.11
N LYS A 91 0.96 10.55 21.81
CA LYS A 91 2.17 11.38 21.80
C LYS A 91 2.04 12.52 20.78
N TYR A 92 1.72 12.21 19.52
CA TYR A 92 1.60 13.23 18.48
C TYR A 92 0.48 14.22 18.76
N TYR A 93 -0.64 13.77 19.33
CA TYR A 93 -1.73 14.66 19.75
C TYR A 93 -1.25 15.68 20.79
N THR A 94 -0.50 15.21 21.80
CA THR A 94 0.03 16.07 22.86
C THR A 94 1.06 17.05 22.33
N GLU A 95 1.98 16.61 21.47
CA GLU A 95 2.97 17.47 20.83
C GLU A 95 2.31 18.57 19.99
N LEU A 96 1.29 18.23 19.20
CA LEU A 96 0.53 19.20 18.42
C LEU A 96 -0.19 20.22 19.30
N GLN A 97 -0.76 19.76 20.42
CA GLN A 97 -1.44 20.64 21.36
C GLN A 97 -0.45 21.63 22.00
N ASN A 98 0.73 21.16 22.39
CA ASN A 98 1.80 22.02 22.94
C ASN A 98 2.29 23.05 21.92
N LEU A 99 2.56 22.62 20.68
CA LEU A 99 2.94 23.52 19.59
C LEU A 99 1.87 24.57 19.31
N ARG A 100 0.59 24.19 19.39
CA ARG A 100 -0.51 25.13 19.24
C ARG A 100 -0.53 26.17 20.35
N PHE A 101 -0.27 25.76 21.60
CA PHE A 101 -0.17 26.71 22.71
C PHE A 101 1.01 27.65 22.54
N GLU A 102 2.19 27.14 22.19
CA GLU A 102 3.38 27.96 21.93
C GLU A 102 3.16 28.98 20.81
N LYS A 103 2.47 28.57 19.73
CA LYS A 103 2.09 29.48 18.65
C LYS A 103 1.11 30.56 19.11
N MET A 104 0.09 30.20 19.91
CA MET A 104 -0.86 31.18 20.45
C MET A 104 -0.22 32.17 21.42
N ASP A 105 0.79 31.75 22.19
CA ASP A 105 1.49 32.63 23.14
C ASP A 105 2.49 33.55 22.42
N SER A 106 3.11 33.08 21.33
CA SER A 106 3.98 33.93 20.49
C SER A 106 3.20 34.96 19.66
N GLU A 107 1.97 34.67 19.25
CA GLU A 107 1.10 35.61 18.52
C GLU A 107 0.48 36.72 19.41
N LYS A 108 0.59 36.61 20.74
CA LYS A 108 0.06 37.59 21.71
C LYS A 108 1.08 38.64 22.19
N LYS A 109 2.33 38.54 21.76
CA LYS A 109 3.41 39.49 22.05
C LYS A 109 3.61 40.45 20.88
#